data_AF-A0A5J4TRT9-F1
#
_entry.id   AF-A0A5J4TRT9-F1
#
_cell.length_a   1.000
_cell.length_b   1.000
_cell.length_c   1.000
_cell.angle_alpha   90.00
_cell.angle_beta   90.00
_cell.angle_gamma   90.00
#
_symmetry.space_group_name_H-M   'P 1'
#
loop_
_entity.id
_entity.type
_entity.pdbx_description
1 polymer ?
#
loop_
_entity_poly.entity_id
_entity_poly.type
_entity_poly.pdbx_seq_one_letter_code
_entity_poly.pdbx_strand_id
1 'polypeptide(L)' 'MSKSSQYFEVITNYAGIDGDANYIAVKKGDVVRLIKKSKKWFTVEKDGDIGKVPKGILVQKSGK' A
#
# COMPACT_ATOMS: atom_id res chain seq x y z
N MET A 1 -6.27 19.50 12.22
CA MET A 1 -5.89 19.44 10.79
C MET A 1 -6.17 18.03 10.28
N SER A 2 -7.19 17.87 9.44
CA SER A 2 -7.59 16.58 8.87
C SER A 2 -6.55 16.14 7.84
N LYS A 3 -5.60 15.29 8.23
CA LYS A 3 -4.73 14.59 7.27
C LYS A 3 -5.66 13.73 6.40
N SER A 4 -5.90 14.16 5.17
CA SER A 4 -6.66 13.39 4.19
C SER A 4 -5.98 12.03 4.04
N SER A 5 -6.59 11.00 4.61
CA SER A 5 -6.09 9.63 4.51
C SER A 5 -6.37 9.15 3.09
N GLN A 6 -5.31 8.98 2.30
CA GLN A 6 -5.45 8.43 0.96
C GLN A 6 -5.44 6.91 1.03
N TYR A 7 -6.48 6.28 0.50
CA TYR A 7 -6.60 4.83 0.40
C TYR A 7 -6.35 4.37 -1.03
N PHE A 8 -5.69 3.23 -1.15
CA PHE A 8 -5.39 2.59 -2.42
C PHE A 8 -5.93 1.16 -2.39
N GLU A 9 -6.45 0.71 -3.51
CA GLU A 9 -6.82 -0.69 -3.71
C GLU A 9 -5.67 -1.40 -4.43
N VAL A 10 -5.33 -2.58 -3.94
CA VAL A 10 -4.31 -3.44 -4.51
C VAL A 10 -4.93 -4.18 -5.70
N ILE A 11 -4.37 -4.02 -6.90
CA ILE A 11 -4.90 -4.63 -8.12
C ILE A 11 -4.23 -5.96 -8.49
N THR A 12 -3.10 -6.27 -7.86
CA THR A 12 -2.26 -7.44 -8.12
C THR A 12 -1.69 -7.99 -6.81
N ASN A 13 -1.63 -9.32 -6.69
CA ASN A 13 -1.01 -9.97 -5.55
C ASN A 13 0.49 -9.66 -5.48
N TYR A 14 0.99 -9.36 -4.29
CA TYR A 14 2.40 -9.11 -4.02
C TYR A 14 2.78 -9.80 -2.72
N ALA A 15 3.72 -10.74 -2.79
CA ALA A 15 4.12 -11.54 -1.64
C ALA A 15 5.05 -10.80 -0.66
N GLY A 16 5.51 -9.59 -1.00
CA GLY A 16 6.63 -8.96 -0.29
C GLY A 16 7.98 -9.46 -0.82
N ILE A 17 9.03 -9.19 -0.04
CA ILE A 17 10.38 -9.73 -0.27
C ILE A 17 10.70 -10.61 0.92
N ASP A 18 11.00 -11.88 0.65
CA ASP A 18 11.36 -12.84 1.70
C ASP A 18 12.60 -12.35 2.48
N GLY A 19 12.51 -12.34 3.81
CA GLY A 19 13.56 -11.84 4.69
C GLY A 19 13.65 -10.32 4.87
N ASP A 20 12.81 -9.52 4.19
CA ASP A 20 12.82 -8.06 4.31
C ASP A 20 11.51 -7.52 4.91
N ALA A 21 11.54 -7.28 6.23
CA ALA A 21 10.41 -6.76 7.00
C ALA A 21 9.96 -5.35 6.57
N ASN A 22 10.69 -4.67 5.68
CA ASN A 22 10.22 -3.40 5.12
C ASN A 22 9.11 -3.58 4.08
N TYR A 23 8.87 -4.80 3.57
CA TYR A 23 7.85 -5.08 2.57
C TYR A 23 6.75 -5.93 3.19
N ILE A 24 5.49 -5.59 2.89
CA ILE A 24 4.34 -6.37 3.34
C ILE A 24 3.75 -7.15 2.17
N ALA A 25 3.20 -8.31 2.48
CA ALA A 25 2.39 -9.06 1.54
C ALA A 25 1.00 -8.43 1.41
N VAL A 26 0.54 -8.22 0.19
CA VAL A 26 -0.80 -7.72 -0.13
C VAL A 26 -1.42 -8.54 -1.25
N LYS A 27 -2.74 -8.68 -1.23
CA LYS A 27 -3.51 -9.41 -2.23
C LYS A 27 -4.39 -8.46 -3.02
N LYS A 28 -4.72 -8.85 -4.24
CA LYS A 28 -5.69 -8.12 -5.07
C LYS A 28 -7.02 -7.98 -4.31
N GLY A 29 -7.54 -6.76 -4.27
CA GLY A 29 -8.75 -6.39 -3.53
C GLY A 29 -8.48 -5.84 -2.14
N ASP A 30 -7.25 -5.95 -1.62
CA ASP A 30 -6.90 -5.34 -0.35
C ASP A 30 -6.94 -3.82 -0.45
N VAL A 31 -7.47 -3.17 0.58
CA VAL A 31 -7.45 -1.72 0.71
C VAL A 31 -6.36 -1.35 1.71
N VAL A 32 -5.41 -0.54 1.26
CA VAL A 32 -4.26 -0.11 2.07
C VAL A 32 -4.26 1.40 2.22
N ARG A 33 -3.83 1.87 3.38
CA ARG A 33 -3.73 3.29 3.70
C ARG A 33 -2.35 3.81 3.35
N LEU A 34 -2.26 4.86 2.55
CA LEU A 34 -0.98 5.46 2.20
C LEU A 34 -0.40 6.24 3.39
N ILE A 35 0.82 5.86 3.79
CA ILE A 35 1.59 6.55 4.82
C ILE A 35 2.63 7.49 4.18
N LYS A 36 3.34 7.02 3.14
CA LYS A 36 4.41 7.80 2.47
C LYS A 36 4.51 7.47 0.99
N LYS A 37 4.58 8.50 0.14
CA LYS A 37 4.89 8.35 -1.29
C LYS A 37 6.40 8.37 -1.52
N SER A 38 6.91 7.42 -2.30
CA SER A 38 8.28 7.47 -2.85
C SER A 38 8.25 7.24 -4.37
N LYS A 39 9.37 7.45 -5.07
CA LYS A 39 9.45 7.40 -6.54
C LYS A 39 9.03 6.05 -7.15
N LYS A 40 9.47 4.94 -6.54
CA LYS A 40 9.21 3.56 -7.00
C LYS A 40 8.22 2.78 -6.11
N TRP A 41 8.24 3.08 -4.81
CA TRP A 41 7.52 2.33 -3.77
C TRP A 41 6.65 3.28 -2.94
N PHE A 42 5.48 2.82 -2.53
CA PHE A 42 4.66 3.50 -1.54
C PHE A 42 4.74 2.74 -0.22
N THR A 43 4.91 3.47 0.89
CA THR A 43 4.76 2.90 2.22
C THR A 43 3.29 3.00 2.58
N VAL A 44 2.69 1.85 2.83
CA VAL A 44 1.28 1.71 3.16
C VAL A 44 1.13 0.99 4.48
N GLU A 45 -0.01 1.19 5.11
CA GLU A 45 -0.46 0.46 6.29
C GLU A 45 -1.65 -0.42 5.89
N LYS A 46 -1.63 -1.67 6.36
CA LYS A 46 -2.72 -2.63 6.23
C LYS A 46 -2.86 -3.37 7.56
N ASP A 47 -4.04 -3.35 8.17
CA ASP A 47 -4.35 -4.07 9.42
C ASP A 47 -3.36 -3.82 10.58
N GLY A 48 -2.70 -2.66 10.60
CA GLY A 48 -1.67 -2.30 11.60
C GLY A 48 -0.23 -2.62 11.16
N ASP A 49 -0.04 -3.42 10.11
CA ASP A 49 1.26 -3.68 9.50
C ASP A 49 1.64 -2.57 8.53
N ILE A 50 2.88 -2.09 8.63
CA ILE A 50 3.40 -1.03 7.76
C ILE A 50 4.51 -1.60 6.88
N GLY A 51 4.37 -1.44 5.57
CA GLY A 51 5.39 -1.88 4.64
C GLY A 51 5.35 -1.17 3.29
N LYS A 52 6.37 -1.46 2.49
CA LYS A 52 6.55 -0.94 1.15
C LYS A 52 5.88 -1.88 0.15
N VAL A 53 5.14 -1.27 -0.77
CA VAL A 53 4.53 -1.95 -1.91
C VAL A 53 4.84 -1.17 -3.21
N PRO A 54 4.96 -1.85 -4.35
CA PRO A 54 5.19 -1.17 -5.63
C PRO A 54 4.04 -0.22 -5.95
N LYS A 55 4.32 1.00 -6.43
CA LYS A 55 3.22 1.90 -6.81
C LYS A 55 2.37 1.35 -7.98
N GLY A 56 2.96 0.49 -8.82
CA GLY A 56 2.30 -0.05 -10.02
C GLY A 56 1.20 -1.05 -9.73
N ILE A 57 1.13 -1.58 -8.50
CA ILE A 57 0.07 -2.50 -8.07
C ILE A 57 -1.03 -1.81 -7.26
N LEU A 58 -0.97 -0.48 -7.14
CA LEU A 58 -1.90 0.32 -6.36
C LEU A 58 -2.72 1.23 -7.27
N VAL A 59 -4.04 1.18 -7.14
CA VAL A 59 -4.95 2.16 -7.77
C VAL A 59 -5.54 3.06 -6.68
N GLN A 60 -5.52 4.38 -6.91
CA GLN A 60 -6.10 5.31 -5.95
C GLN A 60 -7.62 5.13 -5.96
N LYS A 61 -8.20 4.84 -4.79
CA LYS A 61 -9.66 4.83 -4.66
C LYS A 61 -10.11 6.27 -4.48
N SER A 62 -10.46 6.93 -5.59
CA SER A 62 -11.14 8.22 -5.51
C SER A 62 -12.59 7.93 -5.13
N GLY A 63 -13.01 8.35 -3.94
CA GLY A 63 -14.41 8.29 -3.53
C GLY A 63 -15.26 8.93 -4.62
N LYS A 64 -16.24 8.17 -5.11
CA LYS A 64 -17.27 8.66 -6.02
C LYS A 64 -18.44 9.16 -5.20
#